data_AF-A0A1U8BEV9-F1
#
_entry.id   AF-A0A1U8BEV9-F1
#
_cell.length_a   1.000
_cell.length_b   1.000
_cell.length_c   1.000
_cell.angle_alpha   90.00
_cell.angle_beta   90.00
_cell.angle_gamma   90.00
#
_symmetry.space_group_name_H-M   'P 1'
#
loop_
_entity.id
_entity.type
_entity.pdbx_description
1 polymer ?
#
loop_
_entity_poly.entity_id
_entity_poly.type
_entity_poly.pdbx_seq_one_letter_code
_entity_poly.pdbx_strand_id
1 'polypeptide(L)'
;MGSGFDEKNFLACCGSTKFAREMAAASPFPTYERAVEAARDIWFNKVDVNGWLEAFAAHPPVGNPNSRTQKTATGEQWCHGEQSTALATATESSLQELVEWNNRYMQKFGFVFLICASGRSTPEILEELKKRYPNRPIVEFEIAAQEEMKIIELRLAKLFAAKAEVTSTISTQYYISQVTKAEEDRVSIIGAHLTAASEVHGSGKASQNSARTRPPITTHVLDVSRGSPAAGIEVQLEMWKGSRPFPLFGELDSEGWILQGSSFTNSDGRSGQLMGIVESVDPGFYRISFNTGKYSPSGFFPYVSIVFEIKESQRLEHFHVPLLLSPFSFTTYRGS
;
A
#
# COMPACT_ATOMS: atom_id res chain seq x y z
N MET A 1 15.07 4.07 28.58
CA MET A 1 13.86 3.91 27.75
C MET A 1 13.65 5.22 27.01
N GLY A 2 13.96 5.28 25.71
CA GLY A 2 13.88 6.54 24.96
C GLY A 2 12.43 6.95 24.75
N SER A 3 12.08 8.20 25.07
CA SER A 3 10.74 8.74 24.86
C SER A 3 10.33 8.55 23.40
N GLY A 4 9.21 7.87 23.17
CA GLY A 4 8.62 7.70 21.84
C GLY A 4 8.25 9.05 21.21
N PHE A 5 8.00 9.05 19.90
CA PHE A 5 7.35 10.19 19.27
C PHE A 5 5.87 10.21 19.70
N ASP A 6 5.32 11.41 19.89
CA ASP A 6 3.93 11.62 20.29
C ASP A 6 3.03 12.04 19.11
N GLU A 7 1.74 12.20 19.38
CA GLU A 7 0.74 12.59 18.37
C GLU A 7 1.09 13.93 17.70
N LYS A 8 1.67 14.88 18.43
CA LYS A 8 2.06 16.18 17.87
C LYS A 8 3.20 16.04 16.86
N ASN A 9 4.16 15.14 17.13
CA ASN A 9 5.22 14.83 16.17
C ASN A 9 4.66 14.25 14.86
N PHE A 10 3.71 13.32 14.94
CA PHE A 10 3.11 12.70 13.76
C PHE A 10 2.14 13.63 13.01
N LEU A 11 1.44 14.52 13.72
CA LEU A 11 0.59 15.54 13.11
C LEU A 11 1.40 16.57 12.30
N ALA A 12 2.68 16.79 12.64
CA ALA A 12 3.57 17.59 11.81
C ALA A 12 3.97 16.88 10.50
N CYS A 13 3.93 15.54 10.48
CA CYS A 13 4.22 14.75 9.28
C CYS A 13 3.00 14.69 8.34
N CYS A 14 1.82 14.43 8.90
CA CYS A 14 0.55 14.34 8.17
C CYS A 14 -0.52 15.16 8.89
N GLY A 15 -1.31 15.94 8.16
CA GLY A 15 -2.38 16.76 8.74
C GLY A 15 -3.56 15.97 9.32
N SER A 16 -3.61 14.66 9.12
CA SER A 16 -4.70 13.82 9.65
C SER A 16 -4.52 13.54 11.14
N THR A 17 -5.52 13.93 11.94
CA THR A 17 -5.60 13.63 13.37
C THR A 17 -5.71 12.13 13.62
N LYS A 18 -6.47 11.41 12.77
CA LYS A 18 -6.58 9.95 12.85
C LYS A 18 -5.23 9.28 12.60
N PHE A 19 -4.51 9.66 11.55
CA PHE A 19 -3.16 9.14 11.28
C PHE A 19 -2.22 9.39 12.47
N ALA A 20 -2.20 10.62 12.98
CA ALA A 20 -1.30 11.01 14.07
C ALA A 20 -1.55 10.19 15.34
N ARG A 21 -2.82 9.97 15.69
CA ARG A 21 -3.23 9.17 16.85
C ARG A 21 -2.83 7.69 16.71
N GLU A 22 -3.09 7.10 15.54
CA GLU A 22 -2.73 5.70 15.26
C GLU A 22 -1.20 5.49 15.29
N MET A 23 -0.43 6.44 14.73
CA MET A 23 1.03 6.41 14.79
C MET A 23 1.55 6.56 16.22
N ALA A 24 0.96 7.46 17.02
CA ALA A 24 1.31 7.64 18.42
C ALA A 24 1.00 6.38 19.25
N ALA A 25 -0.12 5.70 18.98
CA ALA A 25 -0.48 4.45 19.64
C ALA A 25 0.46 3.28 19.26
N ALA A 26 1.02 3.28 18.04
CA ALA A 26 1.99 2.30 17.57
C ALA A 26 3.46 2.61 17.98
N SER A 27 3.73 3.83 18.45
CA SER A 27 5.02 4.28 18.99
C SER A 27 5.27 3.66 20.38
N PRO A 28 6.51 3.34 20.77
CA PRO A 28 7.76 3.63 20.07
C PRO A 28 8.13 2.62 18.98
N PHE A 29 8.68 3.13 17.87
CA PHE A 29 9.23 2.31 16.80
C PHE A 29 10.71 2.00 17.03
N PRO A 30 11.16 0.75 16.79
CA PRO A 30 12.56 0.37 17.00
C PRO A 30 13.50 0.94 15.93
N THR A 31 13.03 1.14 14.70
CA THR A 31 13.79 1.74 13.60
C THR A 31 12.93 2.67 12.75
N TYR A 32 13.57 3.49 11.91
CA TYR A 32 12.88 4.34 10.93
C TYR A 32 12.08 3.50 9.93
N GLU A 33 12.63 2.37 9.46
CA GLU A 33 11.97 1.48 8.50
C GLU A 33 10.68 0.92 9.07
N ARG A 34 10.68 0.55 10.36
CA ARG A 34 9.47 0.07 11.06
C ARG A 34 8.43 1.17 11.24
N ALA A 35 8.86 2.41 11.44
CA ALA A 35 7.94 3.54 11.47
C ALA A 35 7.32 3.81 10.09
N VAL A 36 8.07 3.66 9.00
CA VAL A 36 7.56 3.78 7.62
C VAL A 36 6.60 2.65 7.27
N GLU A 37 6.93 1.40 7.63
CA GLU A 37 6.04 0.25 7.46
C GLU A 37 4.71 0.46 8.20
N ALA A 38 4.77 0.88 9.48
CA ALA A 38 3.58 1.19 10.27
C ALA A 38 2.80 2.37 9.67
N ALA A 39 3.48 3.42 9.22
CA ALA A 39 2.84 4.57 8.59
C ALA A 39 2.10 4.19 7.31
N ARG A 40 2.67 3.34 6.46
CA ARG A 40 2.00 2.85 5.24
C ARG A 40 0.75 2.03 5.58
N ASP A 41 0.87 1.09 6.52
CA ASP A 41 -0.28 0.30 6.99
C ASP A 41 -1.37 1.22 7.56
N ILE A 42 -1.03 2.11 8.48
CA ILE A 42 -1.97 3.04 9.09
C ILE A 42 -2.65 3.92 8.03
N TRP A 43 -1.85 4.54 7.14
CA TRP A 43 -2.35 5.48 6.15
C TRP A 43 -3.32 4.84 5.17
N PHE A 44 -3.02 3.65 4.64
CA PHE A 44 -3.86 3.00 3.64
C PHE A 44 -4.95 2.10 4.22
N ASN A 45 -4.77 1.59 5.45
CA ASN A 45 -5.65 0.55 6.00
C ASN A 45 -6.46 0.99 7.22
N LYS A 46 -6.08 2.07 7.90
CA LYS A 46 -6.73 2.53 9.14
C LYS A 46 -7.27 3.95 9.04
N VAL A 47 -6.62 4.82 8.27
CA VAL A 47 -7.14 6.16 8.00
C VAL A 47 -8.26 6.06 6.98
N ASP A 48 -9.41 6.65 7.30
CA ASP A 48 -10.57 6.66 6.40
C ASP A 48 -10.56 7.89 5.49
N VAL A 49 -11.55 7.97 4.60
CA VAL A 49 -11.72 9.08 3.64
C VAL A 49 -11.72 10.44 4.33
N ASN A 50 -12.30 10.57 5.53
CA ASN A 50 -12.30 11.84 6.27
C ASN A 50 -10.90 12.21 6.73
N GLY A 51 -10.13 11.24 7.23
CA GLY A 51 -8.73 11.45 7.59
C GLY A 51 -7.85 11.80 6.38
N TRP A 52 -8.09 11.19 5.21
CA TRP A 52 -7.40 11.61 3.99
C TRP A 52 -7.73 13.04 3.59
N LEU A 53 -9.01 13.42 3.58
CA LEU A 53 -9.43 14.78 3.26
C LEU A 53 -8.89 15.81 4.26
N GLU A 54 -8.82 15.47 5.54
CA GLU A 54 -8.19 16.29 6.58
C GLU A 54 -6.71 16.52 6.29
N ALA A 55 -5.96 15.46 5.95
CA ALA A 55 -4.56 15.59 5.55
C ALA A 55 -4.40 16.46 4.30
N PHE A 56 -5.24 16.25 3.28
CA PHE A 56 -5.20 17.02 2.03
C PHE A 56 -5.45 18.50 2.28
N ALA A 57 -6.44 18.84 3.10
CA ALA A 57 -6.76 20.23 3.46
C ALA A 57 -5.65 20.92 4.25
N ALA A 58 -4.76 20.16 4.92
CA ALA A 58 -3.61 20.71 5.61
C ALA A 58 -2.48 21.13 4.65
N HIS A 59 -2.56 20.83 3.34
CA HIS A 59 -1.57 21.27 2.35
C HIS A 59 -1.96 22.59 1.68
N PRO A 60 -1.01 23.52 1.52
CA PRO A 60 -1.24 24.73 0.76
C PRO A 60 -1.18 24.38 -0.74
N PRO A 61 -1.98 25.03 -1.58
CA PRO A 61 -1.87 24.87 -3.02
C PRO A 61 -0.43 25.14 -3.48
N VAL A 62 0.09 24.26 -4.34
CA VAL A 62 1.45 24.43 -4.89
C VAL A 62 1.51 25.72 -5.70
N GLY A 63 2.53 26.55 -5.41
CA GLY A 63 2.73 27.85 -6.07
C GLY A 63 2.04 29.03 -5.38
N ASN A 64 1.36 28.83 -4.25
CA ASN A 64 0.83 29.93 -3.43
C ASN A 64 1.27 29.79 -1.95
N PRO A 65 2.47 30.27 -1.59
CA PRO A 65 3.02 30.14 -0.24
C PRO A 65 2.27 30.95 0.82
N ASN A 66 1.42 31.90 0.42
CA ASN A 66 0.68 32.78 1.33
C ASN A 66 -0.71 32.25 1.71
N SER A 67 -1.11 31.07 1.23
CA SER A 67 -2.38 30.46 1.61
C SER A 67 -2.32 29.96 3.06
N ARG A 68 -3.00 30.67 3.97
CA ARG A 68 -3.11 30.29 5.39
C ARG A 68 -3.91 28.99 5.52
N THR A 69 -3.23 27.92 5.90
CA THR A 69 -3.81 26.63 6.29
C THR A 69 -3.62 26.43 7.79
N GLN A 70 -4.51 25.68 8.46
CA GLN A 70 -4.35 25.35 9.89
C GLN A 70 -3.20 24.36 10.06
N LYS A 71 -1.96 24.86 10.10
CA LYS A 71 -0.76 24.03 10.22
C LYS A 71 -0.05 24.22 11.55
N THR A 72 0.74 23.21 11.92
CA THR A 72 1.80 23.38 12.91
C THR A 72 3.00 24.10 12.29
N ALA A 73 3.71 24.92 13.06
CA ALA A 73 4.88 25.69 12.57
C ALA A 73 5.94 24.79 11.90
N THR A 74 6.14 23.57 12.40
CA THR A 74 7.06 22.58 11.81
C THR A 74 6.57 22.09 10.44
N GLY A 75 5.27 21.81 10.28
CA GLY A 75 4.69 21.40 8.99
C GLY A 75 4.72 22.51 7.94
N GLU A 76 4.63 23.79 8.34
CA GLU A 76 4.83 24.93 7.44
C GLU A 76 6.27 24.99 6.90
N GLN A 77 7.26 24.88 7.79
CA GLN A 77 8.67 24.93 7.42
C GLN A 77 9.04 23.80 6.44
N TRP A 78 8.58 22.57 6.70
CA TRP A 78 8.85 21.44 5.80
C TRP A 78 8.18 21.60 4.45
N CYS A 79 6.95 22.09 4.42
CA CYS A 79 6.24 22.38 3.18
C CYS A 79 6.97 23.44 2.32
N HIS A 80 7.53 24.47 2.94
CA HIS A 80 8.32 25.48 2.21
C HIS A 80 9.57 24.85 1.57
N GLY A 81 10.27 23.95 2.28
CA GLY A 81 11.38 23.20 1.73
C GLY A 81 10.96 22.26 0.59
N GLU A 82 9.82 21.60 0.72
CA GLU A 82 9.26 20.68 -0.30
C GLU A 82 8.93 21.37 -1.63
N GLN A 83 8.50 22.63 -1.62
CA GLN A 83 8.18 23.40 -2.83
C GLN A 83 9.31 24.31 -3.31
N SER A 84 10.49 24.26 -2.69
CA SER A 84 11.61 25.18 -2.97
C SER A 84 12.07 25.16 -4.44
N THR A 85 12.25 23.97 -5.02
CA THR A 85 12.64 23.81 -6.44
C THR A 85 11.57 24.37 -7.38
N ALA A 86 10.29 24.13 -7.08
CA ALA A 86 9.19 24.65 -7.87
C ALA A 86 9.19 26.18 -7.87
N LEU A 87 9.31 26.79 -6.68
CA LEU A 87 9.36 28.25 -6.53
C LEU A 87 10.60 28.86 -7.20
N ALA A 88 11.76 28.21 -7.15
CA ALA A 88 12.98 28.69 -7.79
C ALA A 88 12.93 28.62 -9.33
N THR A 89 12.09 27.75 -9.89
CA THR A 89 11.95 27.53 -11.34
C THR A 89 10.69 28.18 -11.93
N ALA A 90 9.93 28.89 -11.10
CA ALA A 90 8.70 29.53 -11.51
C ALA A 90 8.96 30.83 -12.29
N THR A 91 8.35 30.95 -13.47
CA THR A 91 8.11 32.23 -14.15
C THR A 91 6.73 32.77 -13.76
N GLU A 92 6.52 34.08 -13.91
CA GLU A 92 5.21 34.72 -13.66
C GLU A 92 4.08 34.03 -14.44
N SER A 93 4.33 33.72 -15.72
CA SER A 93 3.38 32.99 -16.57
C SER A 93 3.09 31.58 -16.06
N SER A 94 4.11 30.83 -15.64
CA SER A 94 3.92 29.47 -15.11
C SER A 94 3.19 29.45 -13.76
N LEU A 95 3.41 30.46 -12.90
CA LEU A 95 2.67 30.61 -11.65
C LEU A 95 1.21 30.93 -11.90
N GLN A 96 0.93 31.85 -12.82
CA GLN A 96 -0.45 32.19 -13.20
C GLN A 96 -1.18 30.97 -13.76
N GLU A 97 -0.53 30.20 -14.64
CA GLU A 97 -1.08 28.97 -15.18
C GLU A 97 -1.32 27.93 -14.06
N LEU A 98 -0.38 27.78 -13.12
CA LEU A 98 -0.51 26.84 -12.01
C LEU A 98 -1.68 27.22 -11.09
N VAL A 99 -1.90 28.51 -10.83
CA VAL A 99 -3.07 28.99 -10.08
C VAL A 99 -4.37 28.67 -10.82
N GLU A 100 -4.43 28.91 -12.12
CA GLU A 100 -5.63 28.60 -12.91
C GLU A 100 -5.95 27.10 -12.90
N TRP A 101 -4.95 26.26 -13.09
CA TRP A 101 -5.11 24.81 -13.08
C TRP A 101 -5.45 24.25 -11.70
N ASN A 102 -4.88 24.79 -10.63
CA ASN A 102 -5.28 24.45 -9.25
C ASN A 102 -6.76 24.77 -9.01
N ASN A 103 -7.26 25.92 -9.50
CA ASN A 103 -8.67 26.27 -9.38
C ASN A 103 -9.57 25.28 -10.13
N ARG A 104 -9.21 24.91 -11.37
CA ARG A 104 -9.93 23.89 -12.15
C ARG A 104 -9.93 22.53 -11.45
N TYR A 105 -8.77 22.13 -10.92
CA TYR A 105 -8.62 20.88 -10.18
C TYR A 105 -9.54 20.85 -8.95
N MET A 106 -9.48 21.91 -8.12
CA MET A 106 -10.33 22.03 -6.93
C MET A 106 -11.82 21.98 -7.29
N GLN A 107 -12.23 22.68 -8.34
CA GLN A 107 -13.63 22.66 -8.80
C GLN A 107 -14.09 21.27 -9.25
N LYS A 108 -13.22 20.50 -9.92
CA LYS A 108 -13.56 19.17 -10.43
C LYS A 108 -13.56 18.10 -9.34
N PHE A 109 -12.53 18.09 -8.50
CA PHE A 109 -12.26 16.98 -7.59
C PHE A 109 -12.67 17.26 -6.14
N GLY A 110 -12.84 18.52 -5.76
CA GLY A 110 -13.28 18.92 -4.41
C GLY A 110 -12.19 18.90 -3.34
N PHE A 111 -10.92 18.74 -3.73
CA PHE A 111 -9.76 18.82 -2.84
C PHE A 111 -8.56 19.45 -3.58
N VAL A 112 -7.54 19.88 -2.82
CA VAL A 112 -6.33 20.51 -3.38
C VAL A 112 -5.56 19.52 -4.26
N PHE A 113 -4.81 20.00 -5.26
CA PHE A 113 -3.91 19.11 -5.99
C PHE A 113 -2.74 18.69 -5.09
N LEU A 114 -2.61 17.38 -4.83
CA LEU A 114 -1.49 16.82 -4.08
C LEU A 114 -0.45 16.20 -5.00
N ILE A 115 0.80 16.60 -4.78
CA ILE A 115 1.99 16.00 -5.36
C ILE A 115 3.16 16.15 -4.38
N CYS A 116 4.01 15.12 -4.27
CA CYS A 116 5.29 15.24 -3.62
C CYS A 116 6.21 16.14 -4.46
N ALA A 117 6.19 17.44 -4.15
CA ALA A 117 6.89 18.49 -4.90
C ALA A 117 8.42 18.48 -4.71
N SER A 118 8.95 17.70 -3.75
CA SER A 118 10.38 17.67 -3.46
C SER A 118 11.20 17.33 -4.71
N GLY A 119 12.08 18.26 -5.10
CA GLY A 119 12.94 18.11 -6.28
C GLY A 119 12.27 18.41 -7.63
N ARG A 120 10.97 18.73 -7.67
CA ARG A 120 10.24 19.01 -8.91
C ARG A 120 10.22 20.50 -9.24
N SER A 121 10.35 20.82 -10.51
CA SER A 121 10.19 22.16 -11.06
C SER A 121 8.71 22.52 -11.28
N THR A 122 8.40 23.81 -11.43
CA THR A 122 7.03 24.27 -11.72
C THR A 122 6.47 23.67 -13.02
N PRO A 123 7.21 23.61 -14.16
CA PRO A 123 6.73 22.97 -15.38
C PRO A 123 6.38 21.49 -15.22
N GLU A 124 7.18 20.70 -14.48
CA GLU A 124 6.90 19.28 -14.22
C GLU A 124 5.62 19.10 -13.38
N ILE A 125 5.40 19.99 -12.41
CA ILE A 125 4.18 19.99 -11.58
C ILE A 125 2.96 20.33 -12.44
N LEU A 126 3.07 21.32 -13.31
CA LEU A 126 2.03 21.70 -14.26
C LEU A 126 1.69 20.56 -15.23
N GLU A 127 2.71 19.86 -15.75
CA GLU A 127 2.53 18.72 -16.64
C GLU A 127 1.77 17.59 -15.93
N GLU A 128 2.19 17.24 -14.71
CA GLU A 128 1.53 16.18 -13.95
C GLU A 128 0.09 16.55 -13.55
N LEU A 129 -0.16 17.82 -13.20
CA LEU A 129 -1.50 18.32 -12.93
C LEU A 129 -2.39 18.17 -14.17
N LYS A 130 -1.95 18.65 -15.34
CA LYS A 130 -2.69 18.55 -16.60
C LYS A 130 -2.95 17.10 -17.02
N LYS A 131 -1.96 16.22 -16.83
CA LYS A 131 -2.03 14.79 -17.12
C LYS A 131 -3.04 14.06 -16.22
N ARG A 132 -3.12 14.44 -14.94
CA ARG A 132 -4.06 13.88 -13.96
C ARG A 132 -5.46 14.47 -14.04
N TYR A 133 -5.60 15.70 -14.55
CA TYR A 133 -6.89 16.35 -14.69
C TYR A 133 -7.99 15.53 -15.40
N PRO A 134 -7.76 14.77 -16.47
CA PRO A 134 -8.80 13.94 -17.09
C PRO A 134 -9.23 12.72 -16.26
N ASN A 135 -8.55 12.37 -15.16
CA ASN A 135 -8.90 11.23 -14.33
C ASN A 135 -10.34 11.28 -13.80
N ARG A 136 -10.87 10.08 -13.50
CA ARG A 136 -12.10 9.93 -12.71
C ARG A 136 -11.81 10.33 -11.26
N PRO A 137 -12.76 10.95 -10.54
CA PRO A 137 -12.52 11.42 -9.16
C PRO A 137 -11.99 10.35 -8.21
N ILE A 138 -12.49 9.12 -8.29
CA ILE A 138 -12.03 8.01 -7.42
C ILE A 138 -10.56 7.64 -7.66
N VAL A 139 -10.12 7.60 -8.93
CA VAL A 139 -8.74 7.30 -9.30
C VAL A 139 -7.82 8.42 -8.83
N GLU A 140 -8.26 9.66 -9.00
CA GLU A 140 -7.48 10.83 -8.60
C GLU A 140 -7.34 10.93 -7.07
N PHE A 141 -8.38 10.54 -6.34
CA PHE A 141 -8.36 10.48 -4.88
C PHE A 141 -7.33 9.47 -4.36
N GLU A 142 -7.25 8.29 -4.99
CA GLU A 142 -6.23 7.28 -4.68
C GLU A 142 -4.82 7.77 -5.00
N ILE A 143 -4.62 8.44 -6.15
CA ILE A 143 -3.32 9.03 -6.50
C ILE A 143 -2.92 10.10 -5.48
N ALA A 144 -3.84 10.96 -5.06
CA ALA A 144 -3.58 11.97 -4.04
C ALA A 144 -3.15 11.34 -2.71
N ALA A 145 -3.78 10.23 -2.30
CA ALA A 145 -3.36 9.48 -1.12
C ALA A 145 -1.97 8.87 -1.26
N GLN A 146 -1.59 8.39 -2.45
CA GLN A 146 -0.24 7.91 -2.73
C GLN A 146 0.81 9.03 -2.69
N GLU A 147 0.48 10.21 -3.23
CA GLU A 147 1.36 11.39 -3.16
C GLU A 147 1.53 11.87 -1.71
N GLU A 148 0.47 11.85 -0.91
CA GLU A 148 0.54 12.17 0.52
C GLU A 148 1.47 11.20 1.26
N MET A 149 1.40 9.90 0.98
CA MET A 149 2.30 8.92 1.61
C MET A 149 3.78 9.21 1.32
N LYS A 150 4.12 9.66 0.10
CA LYS A 150 5.50 10.08 -0.23
C LYS A 150 5.94 11.27 0.63
N ILE A 151 5.04 12.23 0.87
CA ILE A 151 5.31 13.39 1.74
C ILE A 151 5.47 12.93 3.20
N ILE A 152 4.63 12.01 3.67
CA ILE A 152 4.72 11.42 5.00
C ILE A 152 6.09 10.76 5.20
N GLU A 153 6.57 9.96 4.25
CA GLU A 153 7.89 9.33 4.33
C GLU A 153 9.02 10.35 4.43
N LEU A 154 9.00 11.39 3.58
CA LEU A 154 9.99 12.47 3.63
C LEU A 154 9.99 13.19 4.98
N ARG A 155 8.82 13.43 5.56
CA ARG A 155 8.69 14.12 6.85
C ARG A 155 9.04 13.22 8.03
N LEU A 156 8.72 11.93 7.98
CA LEU A 156 9.19 10.95 8.96
C LEU A 156 10.71 10.85 8.95
N ALA A 157 11.35 10.85 7.78
CA ALA A 157 12.82 10.84 7.69
C ALA A 157 13.42 12.07 8.40
N LYS A 158 12.86 13.27 8.17
CA LYS A 158 13.27 14.51 8.85
C LYS A 158 13.06 14.42 10.37
N LEU A 159 11.92 13.87 10.80
CA LEU A 159 11.58 13.71 12.22
C LEU A 159 12.57 12.77 12.94
N PHE A 160 12.92 11.64 12.33
CA PHE A 160 13.88 10.69 12.88
C PHE A 160 15.32 11.24 12.87
N ALA A 161 15.72 11.95 11.81
CA ALA A 161 17.03 12.61 11.74
C ALA A 161 17.20 13.66 12.86
N ALA A 162 16.20 14.53 13.06
CA ALA A 162 16.23 15.52 14.14
C ALA A 162 16.37 14.88 15.53
N LYS A 163 15.73 13.73 15.77
CA LYS A 163 15.89 13.00 17.04
C LYS A 163 17.30 12.42 17.21
N ALA A 164 17.91 11.92 16.14
CA ALA A 164 19.28 11.40 16.17
C ALA A 164 20.30 12.51 16.49
N GLU A 165 20.12 13.71 15.93
CA GLU A 165 20.93 14.90 16.23
C GLU A 165 20.79 15.34 17.69
N VAL A 166 19.55 15.40 18.22
CA VAL A 166 19.31 15.75 19.63
C VAL A 166 19.92 14.71 20.57
N THR A 167 19.79 13.42 20.26
CA THR A 167 20.39 12.34 21.06
C THR A 167 21.92 12.41 21.04
N SER A 168 22.52 12.73 19.89
CA SER A 168 23.96 12.90 19.74
C SER A 168 24.47 14.14 20.48
N THR A 169 23.72 15.24 20.46
CA THR A 169 24.07 16.49 21.17
C THR A 169 23.99 16.30 22.69
N ILE A 170 22.93 15.65 23.18
CA ILE A 170 22.78 15.31 24.60
C ILE A 170 23.89 14.35 25.05
N SER A 171 24.22 13.34 24.24
CA SER A 171 25.33 12.41 24.54
C SER A 171 26.69 13.14 24.59
N THR A 172 26.93 14.09 23.69
CA THR A 172 28.17 14.89 23.66
C THR A 172 28.27 15.84 24.86
N GLN A 173 27.14 16.44 25.27
CA GLN A 173 27.08 17.36 26.40
C GLN A 173 27.16 16.63 27.75
N TYR A 174 26.63 15.41 27.82
CA TYR A 174 26.82 14.51 28.97
C TYR A 174 28.28 14.03 29.07
N TYR A 175 28.93 13.75 27.94
CA TYR A 175 30.35 13.39 27.89
C TYR A 175 31.26 14.55 28.36
N ILE A 176 31.00 15.78 27.95
CA ILE A 176 31.75 16.97 28.42
C ILE A 176 31.56 17.21 29.94
N SER A 177 30.42 16.80 30.51
CA SER A 177 30.19 16.88 31.96
C SER A 177 30.87 15.77 32.77
N GLN A 178 31.21 14.63 32.14
CA GLN A 178 31.86 13.48 32.80
C GLN A 178 33.36 13.36 32.54
N VAL A 179 33.92 14.04 31.53
CA VAL A 179 35.38 14.06 31.22
C VAL A 179 36.18 15.01 32.16
N THR A 180 35.64 15.39 33.32
CA THR A 180 36.46 15.88 34.45
C THR A 180 36.57 14.89 35.60
N LYS A 181 36.08 13.65 35.44
CA LYS A 181 36.28 12.59 36.43
C LYS A 181 36.27 11.21 35.77
N ALA A 182 37.44 10.59 35.76
CA ALA A 182 37.73 9.23 35.30
C ALA A 182 38.17 9.09 33.82
N GLU A 183 39.32 9.68 33.50
CA GLU A 183 40.29 9.00 32.63
C GLU A 183 41.27 8.24 33.52
N GLU A 184 41.02 6.95 33.71
CA GLU A 184 42.05 5.92 33.70
C GLU A 184 41.37 4.55 33.73
N ASP A 185 41.81 3.70 32.81
CA ASP A 185 41.66 2.25 32.77
C ASP A 185 40.75 1.68 31.67
N ARG A 186 41.37 0.74 30.93
CA ARG A 186 40.80 -0.30 30.06
C ARG A 186 40.67 -0.04 28.56
N VAL A 187 41.84 0.13 27.94
CA VAL A 187 42.11 -0.43 26.61
C VAL A 187 42.62 -1.87 26.78
N SER A 188 41.74 -2.86 26.59
CA SER A 188 42.04 -4.23 26.14
C SER A 188 40.72 -4.99 26.09
N ILE A 189 40.58 -5.98 25.18
CA ILE A 189 39.45 -6.94 25.04
C ILE A 189 38.48 -6.59 23.89
N ILE A 190 38.92 -6.85 22.65
CA ILE A 190 38.49 -7.99 21.79
C ILE A 190 38.75 -7.65 20.32
N GLY A 191 39.82 -8.23 19.79
CA GLY A 191 39.87 -8.70 18.42
C GLY A 191 39.72 -10.22 18.44
N ALA A 192 38.71 -10.74 17.75
CA ALA A 192 38.72 -12.05 17.08
C ALA A 192 37.32 -12.38 16.55
N HIS A 193 37.08 -12.09 15.27
CA HIS A 193 36.40 -12.93 14.27
C HIS A 193 35.72 -12.06 13.22
N LEU A 194 36.40 -11.82 12.10
CA LEU A 194 35.82 -11.59 10.78
C LEU A 194 36.97 -11.37 9.78
N THR A 195 37.34 -12.41 9.03
CA THR A 195 37.43 -12.39 7.55
C THR A 195 37.98 -13.70 6.97
N ALA A 196 37.50 -13.97 5.76
CA ALA A 196 37.95 -14.94 4.75
C ALA A 196 37.43 -16.39 4.90
N ALA A 197 36.93 -17.05 3.86
CA ALA A 197 36.66 -16.67 2.47
C ALA A 197 35.79 -17.74 1.79
N SER A 198 35.26 -17.36 0.64
CA SER A 198 34.51 -18.07 -0.40
C SER A 198 35.12 -19.38 -0.93
N GLU A 199 34.27 -20.18 -1.59
CA GLU A 199 34.43 -20.84 -2.93
C GLU A 199 33.13 -21.67 -3.19
N VAL A 200 32.26 -21.44 -4.18
CA VAL A 200 32.24 -21.56 -5.67
C VAL A 200 32.39 -22.99 -6.25
N HIS A 201 31.46 -23.32 -7.18
CA HIS A 201 31.33 -24.44 -8.15
C HIS A 201 30.24 -25.45 -7.79
N GLY A 202 29.39 -25.97 -8.69
CA GLY A 202 29.28 -25.91 -10.14
C GLY A 202 28.14 -26.84 -10.60
N SER A 203 27.76 -26.74 -11.87
CA SER A 203 26.62 -27.28 -12.62
C SER A 203 26.30 -28.79 -12.55
N GLY A 204 25.04 -29.14 -12.88
CA GLY A 204 24.67 -30.49 -13.39
C GLY A 204 23.16 -30.78 -13.41
N LYS A 205 22.55 -30.84 -14.60
CA LYS A 205 21.13 -31.17 -14.85
C LYS A 205 20.77 -32.63 -14.50
N ALA A 206 19.54 -32.84 -14.05
CA ALA A 206 18.77 -34.04 -14.39
C ALA A 206 17.26 -33.70 -14.48
N SER A 207 16.66 -34.14 -15.58
CA SER A 207 15.23 -34.10 -15.88
C SER A 207 14.45 -34.95 -14.87
N GLN A 208 13.54 -34.34 -14.13
CA GLN A 208 12.53 -35.04 -13.34
C GLN A 208 11.16 -34.45 -13.67
N ASN A 209 10.19 -35.35 -13.90
CA ASN A 209 8.79 -35.09 -14.18
C ASN A 209 8.28 -33.90 -13.36
N SER A 210 7.83 -32.83 -14.03
CA SER A 210 7.28 -31.67 -13.34
C SER A 210 5.86 -31.99 -12.85
N ALA A 211 5.76 -32.81 -11.81
CA ALA A 211 4.55 -32.88 -11.02
C ALA A 211 4.26 -31.46 -10.52
N ARG A 212 3.10 -30.90 -10.85
CA ARG A 212 2.72 -29.58 -10.34
C ARG A 212 2.84 -29.58 -8.82
N THR A 213 3.41 -28.54 -8.24
CA THR A 213 3.46 -28.35 -6.78
C THR A 213 2.22 -27.66 -6.23
N ARG A 214 1.32 -27.22 -7.11
CA ARG A 214 0.09 -26.49 -6.78
C ARG A 214 -1.07 -26.94 -7.67
N PRO A 215 -2.33 -26.84 -7.19
CA PRO A 215 -3.51 -27.08 -8.01
C PRO A 215 -3.54 -26.17 -9.25
N PRO A 216 -4.15 -26.61 -10.36
CA PRO A 216 -4.26 -25.79 -11.56
C PRO A 216 -5.01 -24.48 -11.39
N ILE A 217 -5.99 -24.45 -10.48
CA ILE A 217 -6.79 -23.26 -10.16
C ILE A 217 -6.47 -22.85 -8.73
N THR A 218 -6.05 -21.60 -8.54
CA THR A 218 -5.80 -21.01 -7.22
C THR A 218 -6.49 -19.66 -7.10
N THR A 219 -6.73 -19.22 -5.87
CA THR A 219 -7.23 -17.87 -5.60
C THR A 219 -6.50 -17.22 -4.43
N HIS A 220 -6.63 -15.91 -4.37
CA HIS A 220 -6.16 -15.04 -3.30
C HIS A 220 -7.20 -13.95 -3.13
N VAL A 221 -7.61 -13.69 -1.89
CA VAL A 221 -8.57 -12.63 -1.58
C VAL A 221 -7.89 -11.53 -0.80
N LEU A 222 -7.97 -10.32 -1.32
CA LEU A 222 -7.45 -9.11 -0.70
C LEU A 222 -8.65 -8.22 -0.33
N ASP A 223 -8.75 -7.83 0.94
CA ASP A 223 -9.65 -6.78 1.36
C ASP A 223 -8.99 -5.43 1.08
N VAL A 224 -9.37 -4.80 -0.02
CA VAL A 224 -8.79 -3.51 -0.44
C VAL A 224 -9.30 -2.35 0.41
N SER A 225 -10.42 -2.52 1.13
CA SER A 225 -10.90 -1.49 2.07
C SER A 225 -10.07 -1.45 3.35
N ARG A 226 -9.43 -2.57 3.70
CA ARG A 226 -8.53 -2.72 4.84
C ARG A 226 -7.07 -2.92 4.43
N GLY A 227 -6.76 -2.77 3.13
CA GLY A 227 -5.53 -3.18 2.43
C GLY A 227 -4.77 -4.34 3.06
N SER A 228 -5.48 -5.42 3.35
CA SER A 228 -4.93 -6.63 4.00
C SER A 228 -5.55 -7.89 3.43
N PRO A 229 -4.84 -9.04 3.50
CA PRO A 229 -5.40 -10.30 3.02
C PRO A 229 -6.67 -10.67 3.78
N ALA A 230 -7.70 -11.10 3.07
CA ALA A 230 -8.99 -11.42 3.65
C ALA A 230 -9.01 -12.88 4.12
N ALA A 231 -8.65 -13.10 5.38
CA ALA A 231 -8.61 -14.43 5.99
C ALA A 231 -10.01 -14.95 6.39
N GLY A 232 -10.20 -16.27 6.32
CA GLY A 232 -11.43 -16.94 6.76
C GLY A 232 -12.62 -16.86 5.80
N ILE A 233 -12.42 -16.37 4.57
CA ILE A 233 -13.45 -16.41 3.52
C ILE A 233 -13.60 -17.84 3.03
N GLU A 234 -14.83 -18.35 3.07
CA GLU A 234 -15.19 -19.62 2.44
C GLU A 234 -15.16 -19.47 0.92
N VAL A 235 -14.45 -20.38 0.26
CA VAL A 235 -14.28 -20.43 -1.18
C VAL A 235 -14.71 -21.80 -1.69
N GLN A 236 -15.51 -21.83 -2.74
CA GLN A 236 -15.95 -23.05 -3.43
C GLN A 236 -15.58 -22.97 -4.91
N LEU A 237 -15.18 -24.09 -5.49
CA LEU A 237 -14.91 -24.24 -6.91
C LEU A 237 -15.81 -25.32 -7.48
N GLU A 238 -16.51 -25.00 -8.57
CA GLU A 238 -17.41 -25.90 -9.28
C GLU A 238 -17.03 -25.94 -10.76
N MET A 239 -17.33 -27.06 -11.42
CA MET A 239 -17.20 -27.22 -12.86
C MET A 239 -18.57 -27.48 -13.49
N TRP A 240 -18.83 -26.85 -14.63
CA TRP A 240 -20.03 -27.10 -15.40
C TRP A 240 -19.97 -28.48 -16.08
N LYS A 241 -20.99 -29.29 -15.81
CA LYS A 241 -21.26 -30.62 -16.38
C LYS A 241 -22.73 -30.79 -16.77
N GLY A 242 -23.45 -29.68 -16.95
CA GLY A 242 -24.85 -29.71 -17.40
C GLY A 242 -24.98 -30.28 -18.82
N SER A 243 -26.22 -30.62 -19.20
CA SER A 243 -26.53 -31.22 -20.52
C SER A 243 -26.14 -30.33 -21.71
N ARG A 244 -25.95 -29.03 -21.48
CA ARG A 244 -25.51 -28.06 -22.49
C ARG A 244 -23.99 -27.85 -22.43
N PRO A 245 -23.35 -27.50 -23.55
CA PRO A 245 -21.90 -27.32 -23.59
C PRO A 245 -21.39 -26.13 -22.77
N PHE A 246 -22.24 -25.16 -22.42
CA PHE A 246 -21.89 -23.97 -21.65
C PHE A 246 -23.03 -23.52 -20.73
N PRO A 247 -22.72 -22.86 -19.59
CA PRO A 247 -23.73 -22.24 -18.72
C PRO A 247 -24.32 -20.98 -19.37
N LEU A 248 -25.61 -20.72 -19.17
CA LEU A 248 -26.29 -19.50 -19.60
C LEU A 248 -26.54 -18.54 -18.44
N PHE A 249 -26.53 -17.24 -18.73
CA PHE A 249 -26.94 -16.20 -17.79
C PHE A 249 -28.45 -16.28 -17.52
N GLY A 250 -28.84 -16.38 -16.25
CA GLY A 250 -30.25 -16.33 -15.82
C GLY A 250 -30.97 -17.67 -15.70
N GLU A 251 -30.31 -18.81 -15.93
CA GLU A 251 -30.88 -20.12 -15.62
C GLU A 251 -30.69 -20.46 -14.13
N LEU A 252 -31.72 -21.03 -13.51
CA LEU A 252 -31.67 -21.49 -12.12
C LEU A 252 -30.59 -22.59 -12.00
N ASP A 253 -29.71 -22.43 -11.01
CA ASP A 253 -28.45 -23.16 -10.79
C ASP A 253 -28.56 -24.69 -10.59
N SER A 254 -29.72 -25.30 -10.80
CA SER A 254 -30.04 -26.61 -10.24
C SER A 254 -29.55 -27.83 -11.04
N GLU A 255 -29.05 -27.71 -12.28
CA GLU A 255 -28.74 -28.91 -13.10
C GLU A 255 -27.41 -28.88 -13.89
N GLY A 256 -26.34 -28.28 -13.36
CA GLY A 256 -25.06 -28.37 -14.08
C GLY A 256 -23.76 -28.10 -13.34
N TRP A 257 -23.75 -27.46 -12.18
CA TRP A 257 -22.52 -27.19 -11.45
C TRP A 257 -22.17 -28.36 -10.51
N ILE A 258 -20.96 -28.92 -10.67
CA ILE A 258 -20.44 -29.99 -9.81
C ILE A 258 -19.26 -29.46 -8.99
N LEU A 259 -19.38 -29.53 -7.67
CA LEU A 259 -18.33 -29.15 -6.73
C LEU A 259 -17.02 -29.92 -7.00
N GLN A 260 -15.94 -29.19 -7.21
CA GLN A 260 -14.57 -29.69 -7.34
C GLN A 260 -13.85 -29.67 -5.99
N GLY A 261 -14.16 -28.68 -5.15
CA GLY A 261 -13.61 -28.56 -3.81
C GLY A 261 -13.97 -27.24 -3.14
N SER A 262 -13.68 -27.16 -1.85
CA SER A 262 -13.95 -25.99 -1.01
C SER A 262 -12.85 -25.80 0.01
N SER A 263 -12.58 -24.55 0.39
CA SER A 263 -11.60 -24.22 1.43
C SER A 263 -11.93 -22.90 2.11
N PHE A 264 -11.11 -22.53 3.10
CA PHE A 264 -11.10 -21.20 3.69
C PHE A 264 -9.80 -20.50 3.34
N THR A 265 -9.85 -19.18 3.15
CA THR A 265 -8.63 -18.39 2.98
C THR A 265 -7.80 -18.35 4.26
N ASN A 266 -6.48 -18.50 4.14
CA ASN A 266 -5.55 -18.44 5.26
C ASN A 266 -5.21 -16.98 5.65
N SER A 267 -4.24 -16.78 6.56
CA SER A 267 -3.80 -15.44 7.00
C SER A 267 -3.16 -14.59 5.89
N ASP A 268 -2.73 -15.22 4.79
CA ASP A 268 -2.23 -14.57 3.57
C ASP A 268 -3.36 -14.45 2.52
N GLY A 269 -4.63 -14.63 2.91
CA GLY A 269 -5.80 -14.51 2.02
C GLY A 269 -5.88 -15.59 0.94
N ARG A 270 -4.96 -16.57 0.90
CA ARG A 270 -4.93 -17.63 -0.11
C ARG A 270 -5.86 -18.75 0.26
N SER A 271 -6.61 -19.27 -0.72
CA SER A 271 -7.41 -20.47 -0.53
C SER A 271 -6.53 -21.67 -0.20
N GLY A 272 -7.08 -22.62 0.55
CA GLY A 272 -6.57 -23.99 0.53
C GLY A 272 -6.76 -24.66 -0.84
N GLN A 273 -6.59 -25.97 -0.87
CA GLN A 273 -6.71 -26.75 -2.09
C GLN A 273 -8.17 -26.82 -2.57
N LEU A 274 -8.47 -26.18 -3.70
CA LEU A 274 -9.83 -26.15 -4.30
C LEU A 274 -10.11 -27.31 -5.27
N MET A 275 -9.08 -28.08 -5.64
CA MET A 275 -9.16 -29.26 -6.50
C MET A 275 -7.89 -30.10 -6.37
N GLY A 276 -7.90 -31.33 -6.87
CA GLY A 276 -6.71 -32.19 -6.93
C GLY A 276 -5.51 -31.52 -7.61
N ILE A 277 -4.30 -31.83 -7.16
CA ILE A 277 -3.08 -31.48 -7.89
C ILE A 277 -2.99 -32.46 -9.07
N VAL A 278 -3.24 -31.94 -10.28
CA VAL A 278 -3.23 -32.69 -11.54
C VAL A 278 -2.29 -32.03 -12.54
N GLU A 279 -1.67 -32.80 -13.42
CA GLU A 279 -0.79 -32.25 -14.45
C GLU A 279 -1.55 -31.41 -15.48
N SER A 280 -2.74 -31.87 -15.89
CA SER A 280 -3.62 -31.18 -16.83
C SER A 280 -4.99 -30.92 -16.21
N VAL A 281 -5.47 -29.69 -16.26
CA VAL A 281 -6.86 -29.35 -15.89
C VAL A 281 -7.79 -29.66 -17.05
N ASP A 282 -9.00 -30.12 -16.74
CA ASP A 282 -10.02 -30.37 -17.75
C ASP A 282 -10.56 -29.04 -18.33
N PRO A 283 -10.63 -28.90 -19.66
CA PRO A 283 -11.28 -27.78 -20.32
C PRO A 283 -12.76 -27.72 -20.01
N GLY A 284 -13.31 -26.51 -20.00
CA GLY A 284 -14.71 -26.24 -19.72
C GLY A 284 -14.91 -24.98 -18.89
N PHE A 285 -16.12 -24.85 -18.35
CA PHE A 285 -16.52 -23.69 -17.55
C PHE A 285 -16.40 -24.01 -16.07
N TYR A 286 -15.79 -23.10 -15.34
CA TYR A 286 -15.61 -23.19 -13.90
C TYR A 286 -16.28 -21.99 -13.24
N ARG A 287 -16.78 -22.20 -12.02
CA ARG A 287 -17.30 -21.16 -11.15
C ARG A 287 -16.55 -21.19 -9.84
N ILE A 288 -15.98 -20.05 -9.46
CA ILE A 288 -15.40 -19.86 -8.12
C ILE A 288 -16.27 -18.88 -7.34
N SER A 289 -16.70 -19.30 -6.15
CA SER A 289 -17.65 -18.58 -5.31
C SER A 289 -17.03 -18.27 -3.95
N PHE A 290 -17.28 -17.05 -3.46
CA PHE A 290 -16.72 -16.51 -2.22
C PHE A 290 -17.86 -16.06 -1.31
N ASN A 291 -17.86 -16.54 -0.06
CA ASN A 291 -18.86 -16.15 0.95
C ASN A 291 -18.51 -14.79 1.57
N THR A 292 -18.64 -13.73 0.76
CA THR A 292 -18.26 -12.36 1.15
C THR A 292 -19.15 -11.79 2.25
N GLY A 293 -20.42 -12.17 2.32
CA GLY A 293 -21.35 -11.71 3.35
C GLY A 293 -21.01 -12.22 4.74
N LYS A 294 -20.45 -13.44 4.86
CA LYS A 294 -19.95 -13.93 6.16
C LYS A 294 -18.72 -13.15 6.64
N TYR A 295 -17.87 -12.73 5.71
CA TYR A 295 -16.66 -11.96 6.01
C TYR A 295 -16.94 -10.46 6.24
N SER A 296 -17.86 -9.88 5.47
CA SER A 296 -18.29 -8.48 5.57
C SER A 296 -19.83 -8.42 5.66
N PRO A 297 -20.43 -8.62 6.85
CA PRO A 297 -21.88 -8.69 7.01
C PRO A 297 -22.64 -7.42 6.66
N SER A 298 -21.98 -6.26 6.75
CA SER A 298 -22.52 -4.96 6.33
C SER A 298 -22.18 -4.61 4.88
N GLY A 299 -21.48 -5.49 4.17
CA GLY A 299 -21.13 -5.32 2.77
C GLY A 299 -22.33 -5.52 1.85
N PHE A 300 -22.27 -4.90 0.68
CA PHE A 300 -23.30 -4.97 -0.34
C PHE A 300 -23.42 -6.34 -1.00
N PHE A 301 -22.31 -7.11 -1.08
CA PHE A 301 -22.28 -8.42 -1.73
C PHE A 301 -22.45 -9.55 -0.70
N PRO A 302 -23.59 -10.27 -0.68
CA PRO A 302 -23.76 -11.44 0.20
C PRO A 302 -22.84 -12.59 -0.19
N TYR A 303 -22.53 -12.73 -1.47
CA TYR A 303 -21.50 -13.60 -2.02
C TYR A 303 -21.06 -13.06 -3.39
N VAL A 304 -19.90 -13.51 -3.86
CA VAL A 304 -19.40 -13.20 -5.21
C VAL A 304 -19.15 -14.52 -5.92
N SER A 305 -19.62 -14.64 -7.17
CA SER A 305 -19.36 -15.79 -8.04
C SER A 305 -18.75 -15.33 -9.34
N ILE A 306 -17.61 -15.92 -9.71
CA ILE A 306 -16.89 -15.63 -10.95
C ILE A 306 -16.91 -16.88 -11.82
N VAL A 307 -17.49 -16.76 -13.01
CA VAL A 307 -17.55 -17.83 -14.01
C VAL A 307 -16.49 -17.56 -15.09
N PHE A 308 -15.69 -18.56 -15.42
CA PHE A 308 -14.62 -18.45 -16.42
C PHE A 308 -14.46 -19.75 -17.22
N GLU A 309 -13.83 -19.63 -18.41
CA GLU A 309 -13.58 -20.74 -19.32
C GLU A 309 -12.09 -21.13 -19.30
N ILE A 310 -11.83 -22.43 -19.30
CA ILE A 310 -10.53 -23.02 -19.62
C ILE A 310 -10.63 -23.71 -20.97
N LYS A 311 -9.82 -23.26 -21.94
CA LYS A 311 -9.81 -23.82 -23.30
C LYS A 311 -8.92 -25.06 -23.40
N GLU A 312 -9.13 -25.87 -24.44
CA GLU A 312 -8.31 -27.06 -24.73
C GLU A 312 -6.81 -26.75 -24.82
N SER A 313 -6.46 -25.59 -25.36
CA SER A 313 -5.06 -25.15 -25.47
C SER A 313 -4.41 -24.78 -24.13
N GLN A 314 -5.19 -24.66 -23.04
CA GLN A 314 -4.76 -24.10 -21.76
C GLN A 314 -4.67 -25.15 -20.65
N ARG A 315 -4.81 -26.43 -20.97
CA ARG A 315 -4.84 -27.55 -20.01
C ARG A 315 -3.61 -27.62 -19.10
N LEU A 316 -2.46 -27.16 -19.59
CA LEU A 316 -1.19 -27.18 -18.86
C LEU A 316 -0.92 -25.85 -18.13
N GLU A 317 -1.77 -24.84 -18.33
CA GLU A 317 -1.61 -23.53 -17.69
C GLU A 317 -2.08 -23.56 -16.23
N HIS A 318 -1.62 -22.57 -15.47
CA HIS A 318 -2.13 -22.26 -14.14
C HIS A 318 -3.08 -21.07 -14.23
N PHE A 319 -4.20 -21.17 -13.51
CA PHE A 319 -5.24 -20.16 -13.47
C PHE A 319 -5.31 -19.58 -12.07
N HIS A 320 -4.77 -18.37 -11.91
CA HIS A 320 -4.97 -17.61 -10.68
C HIS A 320 -6.18 -16.67 -10.85
N VAL A 321 -7.22 -16.86 -10.05
CA VAL A 321 -8.46 -16.07 -10.10
C VAL A 321 -8.67 -15.35 -8.77
N PRO A 322 -7.98 -14.22 -8.52
CA PRO A 322 -8.06 -13.50 -7.25
C PRO A 322 -9.35 -12.69 -7.13
N LEU A 323 -9.68 -12.32 -5.90
CA LEU A 323 -10.76 -11.38 -5.57
C LEU A 323 -10.19 -10.19 -4.79
N LEU A 324 -10.33 -8.99 -5.34
CA LEU A 324 -10.04 -7.75 -4.63
C LEU A 324 -11.39 -7.22 -4.15
N LEU A 325 -11.63 -7.29 -2.85
CA LEU A 325 -12.93 -7.06 -2.23
C LEU A 325 -12.93 -5.76 -1.42
N SER A 326 -13.95 -4.93 -1.60
CA SER A 326 -14.36 -3.91 -0.65
C SER A 326 -15.84 -4.13 -0.29
N PRO A 327 -16.38 -3.46 0.74
CA PRO A 327 -17.79 -3.60 1.09
C PRO A 327 -18.77 -3.26 -0.05
N PHE A 328 -18.38 -2.41 -1.02
CA PHE A 328 -19.28 -1.92 -2.08
C PHE A 328 -18.70 -2.05 -3.50
N SER A 329 -17.52 -2.62 -3.65
CA SER A 329 -16.93 -2.97 -4.95
C SER A 329 -16.16 -4.28 -4.86
N PHE A 330 -16.01 -4.97 -6.00
CA PHE A 330 -14.99 -5.99 -6.13
C PHE A 330 -14.40 -5.95 -7.54
N THR A 331 -13.17 -6.43 -7.68
CA THR A 331 -12.56 -6.68 -8.98
C THR A 331 -11.89 -8.05 -9.00
N THR A 332 -11.74 -8.60 -10.19
CA THR A 332 -11.04 -9.86 -10.46
C THR A 332 -10.32 -9.76 -11.80
N TYR A 333 -9.38 -10.67 -12.05
CA TYR A 333 -8.65 -10.78 -13.29
C TYR A 333 -8.09 -12.19 -13.45
N ARG A 334 -7.50 -12.50 -14.61
CA ARG A 334 -6.77 -13.75 -14.86
C ARG A 334 -5.29 -13.55 -14.57
N GLY A 335 -4.79 -14.12 -13.48
CA GLY A 335 -3.36 -14.16 -13.14
C GLY A 335 -2.67 -15.45 -13.60
N SER A 336 -1.33 -15.47 -13.52
CA SER A 336 -0.45 -16.58 -13.94
C SER A 336 0.21 -17.34 -12.79
#